data_AF-A0A9Q3ZD37-F1
#
_entry.id   AF-A0A9Q3ZD37-F1
#
_cell.length_a   1.000
_cell.length_b   1.000
_cell.length_c   1.000
_cell.angle_alpha   90.00
_cell.angle_beta   90.00
_cell.angle_gamma   90.00
#
_symmetry.space_group_name_H-M   'P 1'
#
loop_
_entity.id
_entity.type
_entity.pdbx_description
1 polymer ?
#
loop_
_entity_poly.entity_id
_entity_poly.type
_entity_poly.pdbx_seq_one_letter_code
_entity_poly.pdbx_strand_id
1 'polypeptide(L)'
;MSSLVARYCLGEGEPPRYLAAMHTEVSSGELVFAGGGEPRHTLKFSDQSELYRQLRQLLASRLPVAAGGMMPGPVDEVAALLAVGCLEGPYVELAWSGPGQWILREHIEGAEVWRKVADSADWVNVKLPLN
;
A
#
# COMPACT_ATOMS: atom_id res chain seq x y z
N MET A 1 0.55 -22.98 18.16
CA MET A 1 0.96 -21.85 17.31
C MET A 1 -0.22 -20.91 17.22
N SER A 2 -0.07 -19.64 17.56
CA SER A 2 -1.12 -18.65 17.36
C SER A 2 -1.30 -18.45 15.86
N SER A 3 -2.52 -18.59 15.34
CA SER A 3 -2.82 -18.30 13.93
C SER A 3 -2.48 -16.83 13.64
N LEU A 4 -1.83 -16.56 12.51
CA LEU A 4 -1.70 -15.19 12.01
C LEU A 4 -3.09 -14.65 11.67
N VAL A 5 -3.39 -13.43 12.12
CA VAL A 5 -4.69 -12.78 11.93
C VAL A 5 -4.49 -11.54 11.09
N ALA A 6 -4.97 -11.58 9.84
CA ALA A 6 -4.99 -10.44 8.94
C ALA A 6 -6.04 -9.41 9.39
N ARG A 7 -5.82 -8.14 9.07
CA ARG A 7 -6.73 -7.04 9.41
C ARG A 7 -7.45 -6.51 8.18
N TYR A 8 -8.68 -6.06 8.35
CA TYR A 8 -9.37 -5.29 7.32
C TYR A 8 -10.17 -4.13 7.92
N CYS A 9 -10.36 -3.08 7.15
CA CYS A 9 -11.17 -1.92 7.52
C CYS A 9 -12.03 -1.49 6.32
N LEU A 10 -13.24 -1.05 6.57
CA LEU A 10 -14.15 -0.50 5.56
C LEU A 10 -14.30 0.98 5.83
N GLY A 11 -14.38 1.79 4.78
CA GLY A 11 -14.63 3.20 4.92
C GLY A 11 -15.33 3.82 3.72
N GLU A 12 -15.75 5.06 3.92
CA GLU A 12 -16.45 5.87 2.93
C GLU A 12 -15.79 7.25 2.81
N GLY A 13 -15.96 7.91 1.67
CA GLY A 13 -15.37 9.21 1.37
C GLY A 13 -13.89 9.14 1.04
N GLU A 14 -13.13 10.11 1.56
CA GLU A 14 -11.69 10.23 1.33
C GLU A 14 -10.94 9.10 2.08
N PRO A 15 -10.13 8.28 1.38
CA PRO A 15 -9.34 7.25 2.03
C PRO A 15 -8.13 7.85 2.77
N PRO A 16 -7.51 7.09 3.68
CA PRO A 16 -6.18 7.41 4.22
C PRO A 16 -5.16 7.66 3.10
N ARG A 17 -4.06 8.36 3.41
CA ARG A 17 -2.94 8.54 2.46
C ARG A 17 -2.47 7.18 1.92
N TYR A 18 -2.22 7.06 0.63
CA TYR A 18 -1.85 5.79 -0.02
C TYR A 18 -0.94 5.99 -1.23
N LEU A 19 -0.21 4.94 -1.60
CA LEU A 19 0.52 4.84 -2.88
C LEU A 19 -0.47 4.57 -4.00
N ALA A 20 -0.73 5.58 -4.83
CA ALA A 20 -1.76 5.57 -5.87
C ALA A 20 -1.27 5.06 -7.21
N ALA A 21 -0.01 5.35 -7.57
CA ALA A 21 0.60 4.87 -8.80
C ALA A 21 2.11 4.72 -8.66
N MET A 22 2.67 3.82 -9.47
CA MET A 22 4.10 3.64 -9.68
C MET A 22 4.35 3.88 -11.16
N HIS A 23 5.09 4.93 -11.50
CA HIS A 23 5.51 5.18 -12.87
C HIS A 23 6.98 4.82 -12.98
N THR A 24 7.27 3.71 -13.67
CA THR A 24 8.64 3.19 -13.85
C THR A 24 9.07 3.38 -15.29
N GLU A 25 10.24 3.99 -15.48
CA GLU A 25 11.05 3.89 -16.69
C GLU A 25 12.11 2.78 -16.50
N VAL A 26 13.08 2.67 -17.43
CA VAL A 26 14.06 1.57 -17.47
C VAL A 26 14.76 1.34 -16.13
N SER A 27 15.13 2.41 -15.42
CA SER A 27 15.75 2.32 -14.09
C SER A 27 15.28 3.38 -13.10
N SER A 28 14.64 4.44 -13.56
CA SER A 28 14.18 5.57 -12.75
C SER A 28 12.67 5.69 -12.83
N GLY A 29 12.11 6.61 -12.06
CA GLY A 29 10.68 6.88 -12.11
C GLY A 29 10.19 7.63 -10.90
N GLU A 30 8.91 7.43 -10.61
CA GLU A 30 8.25 8.10 -9.51
C GLU A 30 7.15 7.27 -8.86
N LEU A 31 6.99 7.48 -7.56
CA LEU A 31 5.90 6.99 -6.73
C LEU A 31 4.92 8.15 -6.51
N VAL A 32 3.65 7.94 -6.84
CA VAL A 32 2.60 8.95 -6.73
C VAL A 32 1.67 8.60 -5.57
N PHE A 33 1.49 9.56 -4.67
CA PHE A 33 0.67 9.42 -3.47
C PHE A 33 -0.58 10.29 -3.55
N ALA A 34 -1.68 9.77 -3.01
CA ALA A 34 -2.96 10.46 -2.92
C ALA A 34 -3.66 10.12 -1.58
N GLY A 35 -4.83 10.67 -1.33
CA GLY A 35 -5.59 10.41 -0.11
C GLY A 35 -5.18 11.30 1.06
N GLY A 36 -5.85 11.11 2.19
CA GLY A 36 -5.60 11.80 3.45
C GLY A 36 -6.04 13.27 3.47
N GLY A 37 -6.84 13.70 2.49
CA GLY A 37 -7.23 15.11 2.35
C GLY A 37 -6.08 16.04 1.94
N GLU A 38 -4.96 15.47 1.47
CA GLU A 38 -3.78 16.21 1.05
C GLU A 38 -3.63 16.22 -0.48
N PRO A 39 -3.01 17.26 -1.07
CA PRO A 39 -2.64 17.26 -2.48
C PRO A 39 -1.81 16.03 -2.85
N ARG A 40 -1.86 15.65 -4.13
CA ARG A 40 -0.99 14.59 -4.65
C ARG A 40 0.47 14.94 -4.41
N HIS A 41 1.24 13.94 -4.00
CA HIS A 41 2.68 14.07 -3.80
C HIS A 41 3.41 13.04 -4.67
N THR A 42 4.57 13.42 -5.17
CA THR A 42 5.38 12.57 -6.04
C THR A 42 6.78 12.45 -5.44
N LEU A 43 7.23 11.22 -5.24
CA LEU A 43 8.60 10.90 -4.84
C LEU A 43 9.33 10.27 -6.02
N LYS A 44 10.45 10.85 -6.42
CA LYS A 44 11.28 10.30 -7.50
C LYS A 44 12.24 9.24 -6.96
N PHE A 45 12.62 8.30 -7.82
CA PHE A 45 13.76 7.41 -7.61
C PHE A 45 14.63 7.39 -8.86
N SER A 46 15.95 7.37 -8.69
CA SER A 46 16.92 7.36 -9.79
C SER A 46 17.30 5.97 -10.26
N ASP A 47 17.15 4.96 -9.40
CA ASP A 47 17.50 3.58 -9.68
C ASP A 47 16.59 2.58 -8.93
N GLN A 48 16.73 1.31 -9.29
CA GLN A 48 15.97 0.20 -8.71
C GLN A 48 16.27 -0.02 -7.21
N SER A 49 17.49 0.28 -6.76
CA SER A 49 17.86 0.11 -5.34
C SER A 49 17.14 1.17 -4.49
N GLU A 50 17.05 2.38 -4.99
CA GLU A 50 16.28 3.45 -4.37
C GLU A 50 14.79 3.12 -4.34
N LEU A 51 14.22 2.63 -5.45
CA LEU A 51 12.83 2.16 -5.47
C LEU A 51 12.57 1.14 -4.37
N TYR A 52 13.40 0.10 -4.25
CA TYR A 52 13.22 -0.94 -3.24
C TYR A 52 13.38 -0.42 -1.82
N ARG A 53 14.33 0.48 -1.58
CA ARG A 53 14.49 1.14 -0.28
C ARG A 53 13.23 1.93 0.09
N GLN A 54 12.71 2.74 -0.83
CA GLN A 54 11.50 3.53 -0.62
C GLN A 54 10.29 2.62 -0.37
N LEU A 55 10.07 1.59 -1.19
CA LEU A 55 8.97 0.64 -1.00
C LEU A 55 9.05 -0.07 0.36
N ARG A 56 10.24 -0.55 0.78
CA ARG A 56 10.41 -1.17 2.12
C ARG A 56 10.01 -0.21 3.24
N GLN A 57 10.41 1.06 3.16
CA GLN A 57 10.03 2.07 4.14
C GLN A 57 8.52 2.30 4.17
N LEU A 58 7.88 2.39 2.99
CA LEU A 58 6.45 2.58 2.85
C LEU A 58 5.66 1.41 3.47
N LEU A 59 6.03 0.17 3.11
CA LEU A 59 5.38 -1.04 3.63
C LEU A 59 5.58 -1.19 5.14
N ALA A 60 6.80 -0.97 5.64
CA ALA A 60 7.10 -1.01 7.08
C ALA A 60 6.30 0.05 7.86
N SER A 61 6.04 1.21 7.25
CA SER A 61 5.20 2.25 7.84
C SER A 61 3.70 1.93 7.77
N ARG A 62 3.29 0.86 7.09
CA ARG A 62 1.88 0.52 6.81
C ARG A 62 1.15 1.61 6.02
N LEU A 63 1.85 2.26 5.09
CA LEU A 63 1.17 3.09 4.10
C LEU A 63 0.38 2.16 3.16
N PRO A 64 -0.94 2.35 2.98
CA PRO A 64 -1.73 1.59 2.03
C PRO A 64 -1.22 1.73 0.59
N VAL A 65 -1.44 0.67 -0.18
CA VAL A 65 -1.03 0.54 -1.57
C VAL A 65 -2.28 0.28 -2.41
N ALA A 66 -2.53 1.07 -3.46
CA ALA A 66 -3.74 0.94 -4.26
C ALA A 66 -3.74 -0.34 -5.09
N ALA A 67 -4.86 -1.06 -5.04
CA ALA A 67 -5.17 -2.14 -5.99
C ALA A 67 -5.29 -1.59 -7.41
N GLY A 68 -4.83 -2.37 -8.38
CA GLY A 68 -5.12 -2.12 -9.79
C GLY A 68 -6.61 -2.21 -10.09
N GLY A 69 -7.05 -1.42 -11.07
CA GLY A 69 -8.37 -1.55 -11.66
C GLY A 69 -8.33 -2.51 -12.85
N MET A 70 -8.65 -2.01 -14.04
CA MET A 70 -8.44 -2.76 -15.29
C MET A 70 -6.97 -2.84 -15.74
N MET A 71 -6.08 -2.10 -15.07
CA MET A 71 -4.64 -2.10 -15.31
C MET A 71 -3.93 -2.47 -14.00
N PRO A 72 -2.76 -3.13 -14.06
CA PRO A 72 -1.93 -3.39 -12.89
C PRO A 72 -1.68 -2.09 -12.11
N GLY A 73 -1.89 -2.16 -10.81
CA GLY A 73 -1.64 -1.06 -9.88
C GLY A 73 -0.43 -1.35 -8.99
N PRO A 74 -0.14 -0.42 -8.05
CA PRO A 74 0.95 -0.59 -7.10
C PRO A 74 0.91 -1.90 -6.29
N VAL A 75 -0.29 -2.44 -5.98
CA VAL A 75 -0.41 -3.75 -5.30
C VAL A 75 0.17 -4.88 -6.14
N ASP A 76 -0.06 -4.89 -7.45
CA ASP A 76 0.42 -5.95 -8.34
C ASP A 76 1.95 -5.94 -8.41
N GLU A 77 2.55 -4.75 -8.49
CA GLU A 77 4.00 -4.57 -8.47
C GLU A 77 4.62 -5.00 -7.14
N VAL A 78 4.02 -4.60 -6.01
CA VAL A 78 4.47 -5.02 -4.67
C VAL A 78 4.38 -6.54 -4.51
N ALA A 79 3.28 -7.16 -4.97
CA ALA A 79 3.10 -8.60 -4.92
C ALA A 79 4.15 -9.34 -5.77
N ALA A 80 4.46 -8.83 -6.97
CA ALA A 80 5.50 -9.39 -7.83
C ALA A 80 6.89 -9.30 -7.17
N LEU A 81 7.20 -8.17 -6.53
CA LEU A 81 8.47 -7.97 -5.83
C LEU A 81 8.60 -8.81 -4.55
N LEU A 82 7.48 -9.09 -3.87
CA LEU A 82 7.44 -10.06 -2.76
C LEU A 82 7.70 -11.48 -3.27
N ALA A 83 7.05 -11.88 -4.37
CA ALA A 83 7.18 -13.22 -4.94
C ALA A 83 8.61 -13.56 -5.38
N VAL A 84 9.38 -12.56 -5.83
CA VAL A 84 10.79 -12.73 -6.23
C VAL A 84 11.80 -12.40 -5.11
N GLY A 85 11.33 -12.12 -3.89
CA GLY A 85 12.17 -11.87 -2.71
C GLY A 85 12.87 -10.51 -2.68
N CYS A 86 12.45 -9.55 -3.50
CA CYS A 86 12.97 -8.18 -3.46
C CYS A 86 12.37 -7.36 -2.30
N LEU A 87 11.12 -7.65 -1.93
CA LEU A 87 10.44 -7.11 -0.75
C LEU A 87 10.10 -8.24 0.22
N GLU A 88 9.78 -7.89 1.47
CA GLU A 88 9.36 -8.83 2.50
C GLU A 88 8.35 -8.19 3.45
N GLY A 89 7.63 -9.04 4.19
CA GLY A 89 6.70 -8.64 5.24
C GLY A 89 5.28 -8.32 4.74
N PRO A 90 4.38 -7.98 5.69
CA PRO A 90 3.00 -7.67 5.36
C PRO A 90 2.87 -6.30 4.70
N TYR A 91 1.82 -6.13 3.91
CA TYR A 91 1.43 -4.84 3.34
C TYR A 91 -0.07 -4.61 3.44
N VAL A 92 -0.51 -3.36 3.25
CA VAL A 92 -1.93 -3.00 3.28
C VAL A 92 -2.37 -2.62 1.88
N GLU A 93 -3.29 -3.38 1.31
CA GLU A 93 -4.01 -3.02 0.08
C GLU A 93 -5.11 -2.01 0.41
N LEU A 94 -5.28 -1.02 -0.46
CA LEU A 94 -6.48 -0.20 -0.59
C LEU A 94 -7.19 -0.57 -1.89
N ALA A 95 -8.45 -1.02 -1.80
CA ALA A 95 -9.29 -1.29 -2.96
C ALA A 95 -10.61 -0.51 -2.88
N TRP A 96 -11.12 -0.09 -4.04
CA TRP A 96 -12.44 0.54 -4.14
C TRP A 96 -13.52 -0.54 -4.23
N SER A 97 -14.51 -0.48 -3.34
CA SER A 97 -15.65 -1.41 -3.34
C SER A 97 -16.90 -0.83 -3.99
N GLY A 98 -16.91 0.49 -4.24
CA GLY A 98 -18.01 1.21 -4.88
C GLY A 98 -17.72 2.71 -4.94
N PRO A 99 -18.63 3.53 -5.52
CA PRO A 99 -18.48 4.98 -5.53
C PRO A 99 -18.30 5.55 -4.12
N GLY A 100 -17.13 6.12 -3.85
CA GLY A 100 -16.79 6.68 -2.53
C GLY A 100 -16.65 5.64 -1.42
N GLN A 101 -16.63 4.34 -1.72
CA GLN A 101 -16.48 3.27 -0.73
C GLN A 101 -15.17 2.52 -0.98
N TRP A 102 -14.44 2.29 0.10
CA TRP A 102 -13.13 1.65 0.04
C TRP A 102 -12.95 0.60 1.14
N ILE A 103 -12.04 -0.33 0.89
CA ILE A 103 -11.62 -1.36 1.83
C ILE A 103 -10.10 -1.37 1.94
N LEU A 104 -9.61 -1.47 3.17
CA LEU A 104 -8.22 -1.76 3.49
C LEU A 104 -8.08 -3.23 3.87
N ARG A 105 -7.06 -3.92 3.33
CA ARG A 105 -6.79 -5.34 3.62
C ARG A 105 -5.32 -5.57 3.89
N GLU A 106 -5.00 -6.17 5.03
CA GLU A 106 -3.65 -6.64 5.34
C GLU A 106 -3.37 -7.92 4.56
N HIS A 107 -2.34 -7.89 3.73
CA HIS A 107 -1.77 -9.08 3.12
C HIS A 107 -0.63 -9.56 3.99
N ILE A 108 -0.79 -10.76 4.55
CA ILE A 108 0.22 -11.43 5.36
C ILE A 108 0.20 -12.91 4.99
N GLU A 109 1.36 -13.45 4.64
CA GLU A 109 1.50 -14.85 4.26
C GLU A 109 1.08 -15.76 5.42
N GLY A 110 0.25 -16.77 5.14
CA GLY A 110 -0.21 -17.74 6.12
C GLY A 110 -1.31 -17.26 7.08
N ALA A 111 -1.90 -16.07 6.89
CA ALA A 111 -3.13 -15.73 7.61
C ALA A 111 -4.33 -16.49 7.05
N GLU A 112 -5.03 -17.17 7.95
CA GLU A 112 -6.28 -17.89 7.65
C GLU A 112 -7.52 -17.16 8.19
N VAL A 113 -7.31 -16.17 9.07
CA VAL A 113 -8.38 -15.47 9.77
C VAL A 113 -8.25 -13.97 9.57
N TRP A 114 -9.41 -13.31 9.42
CA TRP A 114 -9.51 -11.87 9.29
C TRP A 114 -10.18 -11.24 10.51
N ARG A 115 -9.65 -10.11 10.95
CA ARG A 115 -10.21 -9.28 12.01
C ARG A 115 -10.53 -7.89 11.48
N LYS A 116 -11.77 -7.46 11.69
CA LYS A 116 -12.19 -6.09 11.39
C LYS A 116 -11.52 -5.11 12.37
N VAL A 117 -10.97 -4.03 11.83
CA VAL A 117 -10.52 -2.85 12.59
C VAL A 117 -11.60 -1.78 12.48
N ALA A 118 -11.95 -1.15 13.60
CA ALA A 118 -13.02 -0.16 13.66
C ALA A 118 -12.63 1.16 13.00
N ASP A 119 -11.42 1.66 13.29
CA ASP A 119 -10.87 2.88 12.71
C ASP A 119 -9.54 2.59 12.00
N SER A 120 -9.46 2.98 10.72
CA SER A 120 -8.23 2.84 9.94
C SER A 120 -7.06 3.63 10.53
N ALA A 121 -7.31 4.75 11.22
CA ALA A 121 -6.26 5.62 11.78
C ALA A 121 -5.42 4.92 12.87
N ASP A 122 -5.97 3.91 13.53
CA ASP A 122 -5.26 3.10 14.53
C ASP A 122 -4.32 2.04 13.90
N TRP A 123 -4.40 1.86 12.58
CA TRP A 123 -3.76 0.74 11.90
C TRP A 123 -2.83 1.18 10.77
N VAL A 124 -3.26 2.11 9.92
CA VAL A 124 -2.50 2.56 8.75
C VAL A 124 -1.84 3.90 9.01
N ASN A 125 -0.68 4.12 8.41
CA ASN A 125 -0.03 5.40 8.48
C ASN A 125 -0.62 6.36 7.44
N VAL A 126 -1.02 7.54 7.91
CA VAL A 126 -1.61 8.61 7.09
C VAL A 126 -0.58 9.64 6.63
N LYS A 127 0.67 9.51 7.05
CA LYS A 127 1.77 10.43 6.69
C LYS A 127 2.76 9.75 5.78
N LEU A 128 3.37 10.50 4.86
CA LEU A 128 4.45 9.96 4.05
C LEU A 128 5.71 9.75 4.92
N PRO A 129 6.31 8.55 4.92
CA PRO A 129 7.44 8.21 5.79
C PRO A 129 8.79 8.75 5.28
N LEU A 130 8.81 9.94 4.67
CA LEU A 130 9.96 10.46 3.93
C LEU A 130 10.57 11.63 4.68
N ASN A 131 11.55 11.31 5.54
CA ASN A 131 12.59 12.23 6.02
C ASN A 131 13.94 11.71 5.57
#